data_AF-X5UMB8-F1
#
_entry.id   AF-X5UMB8-F1
#
_cell.length_a   1.000
_cell.length_b   1.000
_cell.length_c   1.000
_cell.angle_alpha   90.00
_cell.angle_beta   90.00
_cell.angle_gamma   90.00
#
_symmetry.space_group_name_H-M   'P 1'
#
loop_
_entity.id
_entity.type
_entity.pdbx_description
1 polymer ?
#
loop_
_entity_poly.entity_id
_entity_poly.type
_entity_poly.pdbx_seq_one_letter_code
_entity_poly.pdbx_strand_id
1 'polypeptide(L)'
;MHRFTISLMGALLSIPLVTAAIGATTAKVTPITRSERCIDLNRQVDEALETHAAATQVTAAKALQRKGNRFCANKKQAQGIRMLANALKLLGVTPIDPVQ
;
A
#
# COMPACT_ATOMS: atom_id res chain seq x y z
N MET A 1 -52.44 -13.14 -6.57
CA MET A 1 -51.60 -11.99 -6.20
C MET A 1 -50.19 -12.22 -6.73
N HIS A 2 -49.62 -11.16 -7.31
CA HIS A 2 -48.27 -10.96 -7.87
C HIS A 2 -47.65 -11.93 -8.89
N ARG A 3 -47.68 -11.45 -10.14
CA ARG A 3 -46.67 -11.63 -11.19
C ARG A 3 -45.32 -11.07 -10.71
N PHE A 4 -44.25 -11.86 -10.83
CA PHE A 4 -42.90 -11.32 -11.01
C PHE A 4 -42.14 -12.19 -12.01
N THR A 5 -42.35 -11.85 -13.28
CA THR A 5 -41.42 -12.12 -14.38
C THR A 5 -40.15 -11.29 -14.15
N ILE A 6 -39.02 -11.94 -13.88
CA ILE A 6 -37.69 -11.35 -14.03
C ILE A 6 -36.89 -12.29 -14.92
N SER A 7 -36.98 -12.00 -16.22
CA SER A 7 -36.00 -12.41 -17.22
C SER A 7 -34.74 -11.58 -17.00
N LEU A 8 -33.63 -12.22 -16.64
CA LEU A 8 -32.32 -11.63 -16.83
C LEU A 8 -31.36 -12.69 -17.38
N MET A 9 -31.17 -12.63 -18.69
CA MET A 9 -30.05 -13.21 -19.40
C MET A 9 -28.75 -12.68 -18.77
N GLY A 10 -28.00 -13.57 -18.12
CA GLY A 10 -26.65 -13.31 -17.64
C GLY A 10 -25.74 -14.44 -18.14
N ALA A 11 -25.14 -14.24 -19.31
CA ALA A 11 -24.12 -15.13 -19.85
C ALA A 11 -22.90 -15.13 -18.92
N LEU A 12 -22.78 -16.16 -18.07
CA LEU A 12 -21.60 -16.39 -17.25
C LEU A 12 -20.51 -17.02 -18.13
N LEU A 13 -19.71 -16.17 -18.78
CA LEU A 13 -18.44 -16.57 -19.37
C LEU A 13 -17.49 -17.00 -18.23
N SER A 14 -17.35 -18.30 -18.06
CA SER A 14 -16.41 -18.91 -17.12
C SER A 14 -15.02 -18.83 -17.73
N ILE A 15 -14.21 -17.86 -17.28
CA ILE A 15 -12.78 -17.83 -17.59
C ILE A 15 -12.08 -18.71 -16.55
N PRO A 16 -11.47 -19.85 -16.93
CA PRO A 16 -10.57 -20.54 -16.01
C PRO A 16 -9.28 -19.71 -15.90
N LEU A 17 -9.09 -19.00 -14.78
CA LEU A 17 -7.77 -18.49 -14.41
C LEU A 17 -6.90 -19.68 -14.00
N VAL A 18 -5.97 -20.05 -14.88
CA VAL A 18 -4.85 -20.92 -14.52
C VAL A 18 -4.05 -20.22 -13.43
N THR A 19 -4.21 -20.68 -12.19
CA THR A 19 -3.33 -20.28 -11.10
C THR A 19 -2.02 -21.04 -11.31
N ALA A 20 -1.05 -20.39 -11.95
CA ALA A 20 0.34 -20.82 -11.88
C ALA A 20 0.75 -20.76 -10.41
N ALA A 21 0.86 -21.92 -9.79
CA ALA A 21 1.43 -22.08 -8.46
C ALA A 21 2.90 -21.64 -8.52
N ILE A 22 3.14 -20.34 -8.28
CA ILE A 22 4.46 -19.90 -7.85
C ILE A 22 4.66 -20.49 -6.45
N GLY A 23 5.61 -21.41 -6.36
CA GLY A 23 5.92 -22.12 -5.13
C GLY A 23 6.01 -21.14 -3.97
N ALA A 24 5.24 -21.40 -2.93
CA ALA A 24 5.45 -20.83 -1.62
C ALA A 24 6.82 -21.30 -1.14
N THR A 25 7.88 -20.60 -1.57
CA THR A 25 9.12 -20.60 -0.84
C THR A 25 8.75 -20.03 0.51
N THR A 26 8.71 -20.90 1.51
CA THR A 26 8.74 -20.54 2.93
C THR A 26 10.07 -19.87 3.21
N ALA A 27 10.28 -18.67 2.65
CA ALA A 27 11.20 -17.72 3.20
C ALA A 27 10.66 -17.45 4.58
N LYS A 28 11.39 -17.87 5.62
CA LYS A 28 11.07 -17.48 6.99
C LYS A 28 10.87 -15.96 6.93
N VAL A 29 9.64 -15.49 7.11
CA VAL A 29 9.39 -14.06 7.18
C VAL A 29 9.99 -13.66 8.51
N THR A 30 11.26 -13.29 8.49
CA THR A 30 11.88 -12.63 9.63
C THR A 30 10.99 -11.44 9.93
N PRO A 31 10.48 -11.30 11.17
CA PRO A 31 9.61 -10.19 11.51
C PRO A 31 10.34 -8.91 11.15
N ILE A 32 9.78 -8.18 10.17
CA ILE A 32 10.40 -6.96 9.66
C ILE A 32 10.59 -6.01 10.83
N THR A 33 11.84 -5.63 11.08
CA THR A 33 12.18 -4.70 12.14
C THR A 33 11.55 -3.34 11.83
N ARG A 34 11.26 -2.55 12.87
CA ARG A 34 10.67 -1.22 12.65
C ARG A 34 11.56 -0.30 11.81
N SER A 35 12.88 -0.54 11.81
CA SER A 35 13.85 0.18 11.01
C SER A 35 13.73 -0.18 9.52
N GLU A 36 13.64 -1.47 9.19
CA GLU A 36 13.37 -1.93 7.82
C GLU A 36 12.03 -1.41 7.31
N ARG A 37 10.98 -1.44 8.16
CA ARG A 37 9.68 -0.87 7.81
C ARG A 37 9.75 0.62 7.48
N CYS A 38 10.57 1.39 8.21
CA CYS A 38 10.82 2.80 7.90
C CYS A 38 11.45 2.99 6.51
N ILE A 39 12.39 2.13 6.12
CA ILE A 39 13.05 2.18 4.81
C ILE A 39 12.04 1.85 3.71
N ASP A 40 11.26 0.78 3.87
CA ASP A 40 10.24 0.36 2.88
C ASP A 40 9.16 1.43 2.67
N LEU A 41 8.63 1.99 3.74
CA LEU A 41 7.65 3.07 3.65
C LEU A 41 8.24 4.33 3.01
N ASN A 42 9.50 4.67 3.29
CA ASN A 42 10.12 5.82 2.65
C ASN A 42 10.24 5.60 1.14
N ARG A 43 10.66 4.41 0.71
CA ARG A 43 10.73 4.05 -0.72
C ARG A 43 9.35 4.14 -1.39
N GLN A 44 8.30 3.61 -0.75
CA GLN A 44 6.93 3.73 -1.27
C GLN A 44 6.49 5.19 -1.42
N VAL A 45 6.87 6.07 -0.47
CA VAL A 45 6.56 7.50 -0.57
C VAL A 45 7.32 8.13 -1.71
N ASP A 46 8.60 7.79 -1.93
CA ASP A 46 9.38 8.27 -3.06
C ASP A 46 8.74 7.84 -4.40
N GLU A 47 8.39 6.56 -4.55
CA GLU A 47 7.69 6.03 -5.74
C GLU A 47 6.32 6.70 -5.95
N ALA A 48 5.56 6.92 -4.87
CA ALA A 48 4.28 7.60 -4.91
C ALA A 48 4.45 9.08 -5.30
N LEU A 49 5.51 9.76 -4.86
CA LEU A 49 5.78 11.14 -5.24
C LEU A 49 6.14 11.27 -6.72
N GLU A 50 6.84 10.29 -7.28
CA GLU A 50 7.16 10.25 -8.72
C GLU A 50 5.92 9.98 -9.57
N THR A 51 5.11 9.00 -9.19
CA THR A 51 3.90 8.60 -9.93
C THR A 51 2.74 9.58 -9.76
N HIS A 52 2.64 10.25 -8.61
CA HIS A 52 1.62 11.25 -8.29
C HIS A 52 2.14 12.68 -8.36
N ALA A 53 3.21 12.98 -9.11
CA ALA A 53 3.85 14.29 -9.17
C ALA A 53 2.90 15.47 -9.50
N ALA A 54 1.77 15.21 -10.17
CA ALA A 54 0.74 16.20 -10.49
C ALA A 54 -0.29 16.43 -9.35
N ALA A 55 -0.27 15.63 -8.29
CA ALA A 55 -1.20 15.80 -7.17
C ALA A 55 -0.82 17.04 -6.35
N THR A 56 -1.81 17.88 -6.04
CA THR A 56 -1.65 19.08 -5.19
C THR A 56 -1.09 18.76 -3.80
N GLN A 57 -1.16 17.50 -3.38
CA GLN A 57 -0.71 17.01 -2.08
C GLN A 57 0.77 16.59 -2.06
N VAL A 58 1.47 16.57 -3.20
CA VAL A 58 2.91 16.18 -3.30
C VAL A 58 3.78 16.98 -2.35
N THR A 59 3.58 18.29 -2.25
CA THR A 59 4.37 19.14 -1.34
C THR A 59 4.13 18.77 0.13
N ALA A 60 2.89 18.50 0.51
CA ALA A 60 2.53 18.09 1.87
C ALA A 60 3.08 16.69 2.19
N ALA A 61 2.94 15.75 1.25
CA ALA A 61 3.49 14.40 1.38
C ALA A 61 5.01 14.41 1.50
N LYS A 62 5.72 15.21 0.70
CA LYS A 62 7.19 15.38 0.79
C LYS A 62 7.63 16.01 2.10
N ALA A 63 6.86 16.95 2.65
CA ALA A 63 7.12 17.52 3.98
C ALA A 63 6.97 16.45 5.08
N LEU A 64 5.92 15.62 5.02
CA LEU A 64 5.73 14.49 5.92
C LEU A 64 6.81 13.43 5.76
N GLN A 65 7.25 13.15 4.53
CA GLN A 65 8.35 12.23 4.24
C GLN A 65 9.64 12.66 4.94
N ARG A 66 10.06 13.92 4.75
CA ARG A 66 11.26 14.45 5.40
C ARG A 66 11.18 14.37 6.92
N LYS A 67 9.99 14.64 7.48
CA LYS A 67 9.75 14.55 8.92
C LYS A 67 9.77 13.09 9.39
N GLY A 68 9.13 12.19 8.66
CA GLY A 68 9.11 10.75 8.90
C GLY A 68 10.51 10.14 8.87
N ASN A 69 11.31 10.48 7.86
CA ASN A 69 12.68 10.02 7.72
C ASN A 69 13.57 10.51 8.88
N ARG A 70 13.39 11.76 9.34
CA ARG A 70 14.05 12.23 10.57
C ARG A 70 13.66 11.40 11.79
N PHE A 71 12.39 11.05 11.96
CA PHE A 71 11.97 10.19 13.07
C PHE A 71 12.58 8.78 12.98
N CYS A 72 12.60 8.20 11.78
CA CYS A 72 13.25 6.93 11.52
C CYS A 72 14.74 6.95 11.87
N ALA A 73 15.47 8.00 11.47
CA ALA A 73 16.89 8.19 11.78
C ALA A 73 17.15 8.38 13.29
N ASN A 74 16.24 9.05 14.02
CA ASN A 74 16.34 9.29 15.47
C ASN A 74 15.88 8.09 16.33
N LYS A 75 15.80 6.88 15.77
CA LYS A 75 15.28 5.67 16.44
C LYS A 75 13.85 5.81 16.98
N LYS A 76 13.07 6.79 16.49
CA LYS A 76 11.64 6.99 16.80
C LYS A 76 10.79 6.34 15.71
N GLN A 77 11.02 5.06 15.41
CA GLN A 77 10.46 4.42 14.22
C GLN A 77 8.92 4.42 14.23
N ALA A 78 8.27 4.25 15.39
CA ALA A 78 6.82 4.25 15.48
C ALA A 78 6.19 5.59 15.03
N GLN A 79 6.82 6.73 15.33
CA GLN A 79 6.39 8.03 14.83
C GLN A 79 6.72 8.20 13.34
N GLY A 80 7.91 7.75 12.92
CA GLY A 80 8.32 7.79 11.51
C GLY A 80 7.37 7.02 10.60
N ILE A 81 7.09 5.75 10.93
CA ILE A 81 6.17 4.86 10.22
C ILE A 81 4.79 5.49 10.08
N ARG A 82 4.22 6.01 11.18
CA ARG A 82 2.90 6.67 11.14
C ARG A 82 2.90 7.90 10.24
N MET A 83 3.97 8.69 10.28
CA MET A 83 4.11 9.89 9.44
C MET A 83 4.18 9.53 7.96
N LEU A 84 4.99 8.53 7.61
CA LEU A 84 5.16 8.05 6.24
C LEU A 84 3.86 7.43 5.71
N ALA A 85 3.15 6.66 6.54
CA ALA A 85 1.85 6.11 6.19
C ALA A 85 0.81 7.21 5.92
N ASN A 86 0.84 8.31 6.68
CA ASN A 86 -0.02 9.47 6.41
C ASN A 86 0.38 10.20 5.12
N ALA A 87 1.68 10.26 4.78
CA ALA A 87 2.14 10.82 3.51
C ALA A 87 1.55 10.03 2.32
N LEU A 88 1.60 8.70 2.38
CA LEU A 88 0.99 7.82 1.37
C LEU A 88 -0.52 8.03 1.27
N LYS A 89 -1.22 8.12 2.40
CA LYS A 89 -2.68 8.40 2.42
C LYS A 89 -3.03 9.74 1.77
N LEU A 90 -2.22 10.79 1.95
CA LEU A 90 -2.44 12.08 1.28
C LEU A 90 -2.23 11.97 -0.25
N LEU A 91 -1.35 11.09 -0.70
CA LEU A 91 -1.17 10.80 -2.12
C LEU A 91 -2.23 9.85 -2.68
N GLY A 92 -3.13 9.33 -1.85
CA GLY A 92 -4.13 8.33 -2.25
C GLY A 92 -3.58 6.91 -2.39
N VAL A 93 -2.32 6.69 -1.97
CA VAL A 93 -1.67 5.38 -2.01
C VAL A 93 -1.89 4.67 -0.68
N THR A 94 -2.31 3.41 -0.72
CA THR A 94 -2.44 2.59 0.48
C THR A 94 -1.06 2.04 0.85
N PRO A 95 -0.55 2.26 2.07
CA PRO A 95 0.74 1.71 2.49
C PRO A 95 0.74 0.19 2.38
N ILE A 96 1.74 -0.36 1.71
CA ILE A 96 2.01 -1.78 1.72
C ILE A 96 2.70 -2.08 3.06
N ASP A 97 1.94 -2.61 4.02
CA ASP A 97 2.50 -3.21 5.23
C ASP A 97 2.96 -4.64 4.88
N PRO A 98 4.25 -4.96 4.99
CA PRO A 98 4.78 -6.31 4.70
C PRO A 98 4.43 -7.35 5.78
N VAL A 99 3.33 -7.15 6.51
CA VAL A 99 2.87 -8.03 7.58
C VAL A 99 1.39 -8.35 7.37
N GLN A 100 1.15 -9.32 6.50
CA GLN A 100 0.17 -10.39 6.71
C GLN A 100 0.86 -11.72 6.43
#